data_AF-A0A918C4Q2-F1
#
_entry.id   AF-A0A918C4Q2-F1
#
_cell.length_a   1.000
_cell.length_b   1.000
_cell.length_c   1.000
_cell.angle_alpha   90.00
_cell.angle_beta   90.00
_cell.angle_gamma   90.00
#
_symmetry.space_group_name_H-M   'P 1'
#
loop_
_entity.id
_entity.type
_entity.pdbx_description
1 polymer ?
#
loop_
_entity_poly.entity_id
_entity_poly.type
_entity_poly.pdbx_seq_one_letter_code
_entity_poly.pdbx_strand_id
1 'polypeptide(L)'
;MTAISEDEDNRAYAVVVNHEEQYSIWPVDQDLPTGWRTEGTTGSKDACLDHIERVWTDMRPLSLRLFMEEQARRLEADEPHDQDLEEDEVPSLLDRLATGDHPVEPGLRPERTAVALRESLERGYVLVRFTETRGGSELGVTVDPEATDTSAADFDAGTGTLRLVGDLTLDFESARCHADIDLATLQGHGRLERTAPVGQPLT
;
A
#
# COMPACT_ATOMS: atom_id res chain seq x y z
N MET A 1 10.92 -11.56 44.66
CA MET A 1 10.41 -12.85 44.16
C MET A 1 9.04 -13.01 44.81
N THR A 2 7.98 -12.63 44.11
CA THR A 2 6.63 -12.53 44.67
C THR A 2 6.12 -13.92 45.00
N ALA A 3 5.67 -14.10 46.25
CA ALA A 3 5.08 -15.34 46.73
C ALA A 3 3.82 -15.67 45.91
N ILE A 4 3.87 -16.76 45.14
CA ILE A 4 2.69 -17.36 44.53
C ILE A 4 2.07 -18.19 45.66
N SER A 5 0.95 -17.75 46.19
CA SER A 5 0.32 -18.34 47.37
C SER A 5 -0.24 -19.73 47.05
N GLU A 6 0.17 -20.75 47.82
CA GLU A 6 -0.28 -22.16 47.73
C GLU A 6 -1.81 -22.35 47.84
N ASP A 7 -2.57 -21.31 48.22
CA ASP A 7 -4.04 -21.27 48.28
C ASP A 7 -4.74 -21.18 46.90
N GLU A 8 -4.07 -20.72 45.83
CA GLU A 8 -4.70 -20.60 44.50
C GLU A 8 -4.85 -21.96 43.78
N ASP A 9 -4.06 -22.96 44.16
CA ASP A 9 -3.95 -24.27 43.49
C ASP A 9 -5.13 -25.21 43.81
N ASN A 10 -5.76 -25.04 44.99
CA ASN A 10 -6.85 -25.90 45.46
C ASN A 10 -8.26 -25.33 45.19
N ARG A 11 -8.35 -24.20 44.49
CA ARG A 11 -9.63 -23.57 44.13
C ARG A 11 -10.13 -24.09 42.79
N ALA A 12 -11.42 -24.43 42.73
CA ALA A 12 -12.07 -24.83 41.48
C ALA A 12 -12.50 -23.60 40.66
N TYR A 13 -12.22 -23.65 39.37
CA TYR A 13 -12.58 -22.63 38.39
C TYR A 13 -13.53 -23.22 37.34
N ALA A 14 -14.38 -22.39 36.77
CA ALA A 14 -15.17 -22.67 35.59
C ALA A 14 -14.65 -21.83 34.42
N VAL A 15 -14.62 -22.41 33.22
CA VAL A 15 -14.46 -21.65 31.99
C VAL A 15 -15.74 -20.88 31.72
N VAL A 16 -15.61 -19.59 31.50
CA VAL A 16 -16.71 -18.67 31.22
C VAL A 16 -16.48 -17.98 29.88
N VAL A 17 -17.58 -17.65 29.20
CA VAL A 17 -17.57 -16.96 27.92
C VAL A 17 -18.55 -15.79 27.96
N ASN A 18 -18.18 -14.67 27.37
CA ASN A 18 -19.06 -13.50 27.26
C ASN A 18 -19.79 -13.45 25.90
N HIS A 19 -20.59 -12.42 25.70
CA HIS A 19 -21.32 -12.19 24.45
C HIS A 19 -20.42 -11.87 23.24
N GLU A 20 -19.16 -11.52 23.47
CA GLU A 20 -18.15 -11.30 22.41
C GLU A 20 -17.31 -12.54 22.11
N GLU A 21 -17.71 -13.70 22.66
CA GLU A 21 -16.99 -14.99 22.56
C GLU A 21 -15.58 -14.96 23.17
N GLN A 22 -15.35 -14.10 24.16
CA GLN A 22 -14.10 -14.06 24.91
C GLN A 22 -14.15 -15.05 26.06
N TYR A 23 -13.09 -15.84 26.18
CA TYR A 23 -12.97 -16.86 27.22
C TYR A 23 -12.20 -16.33 28.43
N SER A 24 -12.63 -16.76 29.61
CA SER A 24 -11.91 -16.52 30.86
C SER A 24 -12.16 -17.66 31.85
N ILE A 25 -11.49 -17.62 32.99
CA ILE A 25 -11.74 -18.52 34.11
C ILE A 25 -12.38 -17.72 35.25
N TRP A 26 -13.39 -18.30 35.89
CA TRP A 26 -14.09 -17.68 37.02
C TRP A 26 -14.19 -18.68 38.17
N PRO A 27 -14.00 -18.26 39.42
CA PRO A 27 -14.19 -19.16 40.55
C PRO A 27 -15.62 -19.70 40.65
N VAL A 28 -15.77 -21.00 40.90
CA VAL A 28 -17.10 -21.64 40.99
C VAL A 28 -17.90 -21.19 42.22
N ASP A 29 -17.24 -20.62 43.22
CA ASP A 29 -17.83 -20.15 44.48
C ASP A 29 -18.33 -18.70 44.42
N GLN A 30 -18.22 -18.03 43.26
CA GLN A 30 -18.62 -16.64 43.08
C GLN A 30 -19.72 -16.51 42.02
N ASP A 31 -20.65 -15.58 42.23
CA ASP A 31 -21.63 -15.21 41.21
C ASP A 31 -20.93 -14.71 39.94
N LEU A 32 -21.48 -15.08 38.79
CA LEU A 32 -20.95 -14.66 37.49
C LEU A 32 -21.18 -13.17 37.26
N PRO A 33 -20.19 -12.46 36.69
CA PRO A 33 -20.40 -11.09 36.24
C PRO A 33 -21.48 -11.04 35.16
N THR A 34 -22.21 -9.92 35.11
CA THR A 34 -23.25 -9.71 34.08
C THR A 34 -22.67 -9.85 32.68
N GLY A 35 -23.35 -10.63 31.83
CA GLY A 35 -22.93 -10.86 30.43
C GLY A 35 -21.94 -12.01 30.24
N TRP A 36 -21.58 -12.72 31.31
CA TRP A 36 -20.78 -13.95 31.28
C TRP A 36 -21.66 -15.17 31.55
N ARG A 37 -21.32 -16.29 30.91
CA ARG A 37 -21.97 -17.59 31.12
C ARG A 37 -20.92 -18.69 31.24
N THR A 38 -21.21 -19.74 31.99
CA THR A 38 -20.34 -20.92 32.01
C THR A 38 -20.35 -21.62 30.66
N GLU A 39 -19.19 -22.06 30.20
CA GLU A 39 -19.02 -22.84 28.97
C GLU A 39 -19.30 -24.33 29.20
N GLY A 40 -19.09 -24.82 30.43
CA GLY A 40 -19.34 -26.20 30.84
C GLY A 40 -18.10 -26.91 31.38
N THR A 41 -16.91 -26.39 31.09
CA THR A 41 -15.64 -26.89 31.64
C THR A 41 -15.38 -26.34 33.05
N THR A 42 -15.07 -27.23 34.01
CA THR A 42 -14.66 -26.86 35.38
C THR A 42 -13.48 -27.70 35.84
N GLY A 43 -12.55 -27.13 36.61
CA GLY A 43 -11.39 -27.87 37.11
C GLY A 43 -10.39 -26.98 37.84
N SER A 44 -9.14 -27.43 37.90
CA SER A 44 -8.03 -26.57 38.32
C SER A 44 -7.83 -25.42 37.34
N LYS A 45 -7.08 -24.41 37.78
CA LYS A 45 -6.70 -23.25 36.97
C LYS A 45 -6.03 -23.68 35.66
N ASP A 46 -5.00 -24.51 35.72
CA ASP A 46 -4.28 -25.03 34.55
C ASP A 46 -5.19 -25.81 33.60
N ALA A 47 -6.03 -26.72 34.11
CA ALA A 47 -6.94 -27.50 33.26
C ALA A 47 -7.94 -26.61 32.50
N CYS A 48 -8.40 -25.52 33.13
CA CYS A 48 -9.29 -24.56 32.49
C CYS A 48 -8.54 -23.69 31.45
N LEU A 49 -7.30 -23.28 31.76
CA LEU A 49 -6.47 -22.50 30.83
C LEU A 49 -6.06 -23.33 29.60
N ASP A 50 -5.65 -24.59 29.78
CA ASP A 50 -5.34 -25.53 28.70
C ASP A 50 -6.56 -25.74 27.79
N HIS A 51 -7.75 -25.81 28.38
CA HIS A 51 -8.99 -25.90 27.61
C HIS A 51 -9.20 -24.63 26.76
N ILE A 52 -9.07 -23.45 27.37
CA ILE A 52 -9.24 -22.15 26.69
C ILE A 52 -8.24 -22.02 25.53
N GLU A 53 -6.97 -22.36 25.74
CA GLU A 53 -5.95 -22.31 24.68
C GLU A 53 -6.32 -23.19 23.48
N ARG A 54 -6.93 -24.36 23.73
CA ARG A 54 -7.35 -25.27 22.67
C ARG A 54 -8.59 -24.81 21.90
N VAL A 55 -9.55 -24.15 22.57
CA VAL A 55 -10.85 -23.79 21.96
C VAL A 55 -10.90 -22.36 21.45
N TRP A 56 -10.11 -21.45 22.03
CA TRP A 56 -10.09 -20.04 21.65
C TRP A 56 -9.14 -19.79 20.48
N THR A 57 -9.51 -20.33 19.32
CA THR A 57 -8.68 -20.31 18.11
C THR A 57 -8.70 -18.96 17.38
N ASP A 58 -9.70 -18.13 17.65
CA ASP A 58 -9.81 -16.78 17.10
C ASP A 58 -10.13 -15.78 18.22
N MET A 59 -9.12 -14.98 18.58
CA MET A 59 -9.21 -13.98 19.65
C MET A 59 -9.90 -12.68 19.23
N ARG A 60 -10.35 -12.56 17.97
CA ARG A 60 -11.08 -11.38 17.51
C ARG A 60 -12.47 -11.35 18.15
N PRO A 61 -12.92 -10.22 18.73
CA PRO A 61 -14.27 -10.08 19.25
C PRO A 61 -15.32 -10.41 18.18
N LEU A 62 -16.41 -11.07 18.56
CA LEU A 62 -17.51 -11.43 17.66
C LEU A 62 -18.01 -10.21 16.85
N SER A 63 -18.15 -9.06 17.49
CA SER A 63 -18.56 -7.80 16.87
C SER A 63 -17.65 -7.40 15.70
N LEU A 64 -16.33 -7.59 15.84
CA LEU A 64 -15.37 -7.29 14.79
C LEU A 64 -15.47 -8.29 13.64
N ARG A 65 -15.67 -9.58 13.95
CA ARG A 65 -15.84 -10.62 12.93
C ARG A 65 -17.08 -10.36 12.08
N LEU A 66 -18.21 -10.05 12.71
CA LEU A 66 -19.45 -9.68 12.03
C LEU A 66 -19.29 -8.42 11.19
N PHE A 67 -18.57 -7.41 11.72
CA PHE A 67 -18.26 -6.22 10.95
C PHE A 67 -17.44 -6.54 9.70
N MET A 68 -16.37 -7.34 9.81
CA MET A 68 -15.54 -7.74 8.68
C MET A 68 -16.30 -8.60 7.67
N GLU A 69 -17.15 -9.53 8.10
CA GLU A 69 -18.03 -10.33 7.22
C GLU A 69 -19.01 -9.43 6.46
N GLU A 70 -19.60 -8.44 7.12
CA GLU A 70 -20.48 -7.47 6.47
C GLU A 70 -19.73 -6.53 5.52
N GLN A 71 -18.50 -6.13 5.88
CA GLN A 71 -17.63 -5.38 4.96
C GLN A 71 -17.25 -6.19 3.73
N ALA A 72 -16.91 -7.47 3.90
CA ALA A 72 -16.60 -8.38 2.80
C ALA A 72 -17.81 -8.55 1.89
N ARG A 73 -18.99 -8.84 2.45
CA ARG A 73 -20.24 -8.93 1.68
C ARG A 73 -20.58 -7.64 0.94
N ARG A 74 -20.33 -6.49 1.54
CA ARG A 74 -20.56 -5.20 0.88
C ARG A 74 -19.57 -4.96 -0.25
N LEU A 75 -18.30 -5.31 -0.08
CA LEU A 75 -17.32 -5.25 -1.16
C LEU A 75 -17.72 -6.19 -2.29
N GLU A 76 -18.16 -7.41 -2.00
CA GLU A 76 -18.69 -8.36 -3.00
C GLU A 76 -19.98 -7.86 -3.68
N ALA A 77 -20.79 -7.04 -3.01
CA ALA A 77 -22.05 -6.51 -3.54
C ALA A 77 -21.89 -5.17 -4.29
N ASP A 78 -20.87 -4.37 -3.95
CA ASP A 78 -20.47 -3.15 -4.67
C ASP A 78 -19.42 -3.44 -5.76
N GLU A 79 -18.82 -4.63 -5.78
CA GLU A 79 -18.19 -5.16 -7.00
C GLU A 79 -19.30 -5.33 -8.04
N PRO A 80 -19.25 -4.62 -9.18
CA PRO A 80 -20.18 -4.89 -10.26
C PRO A 80 -20.07 -6.39 -10.58
N HIS A 81 -21.19 -7.11 -10.49
CA HIS A 81 -21.23 -8.52 -10.83
C HIS A 81 -21.00 -8.63 -12.33
N ASP A 82 -19.74 -8.77 -12.67
CA ASP A 82 -19.25 -8.69 -14.00
C ASP A 82 -19.41 -10.06 -14.66
N GLN A 83 -20.59 -10.29 -15.22
CA GLN A 83 -20.80 -11.44 -16.09
C GLN A 83 -20.81 -11.04 -17.58
N ASP A 84 -20.48 -9.78 -17.91
CA ASP A 84 -20.55 -9.26 -19.30
C ASP A 84 -19.56 -8.12 -19.65
N LEU A 85 -18.62 -7.71 -18.80
CA LEU A 85 -17.53 -6.78 -19.17
C LEU A 85 -16.26 -7.61 -19.43
N GLU A 86 -15.81 -7.56 -20.67
CA GLU A 86 -14.52 -8.06 -21.09
C GLU A 86 -13.43 -7.23 -20.36
N GLU A 87 -12.53 -7.87 -19.60
CA GLU A 87 -11.40 -7.22 -18.89
C GLU A 87 -10.46 -6.41 -19.82
N ASP A 88 -10.68 -6.44 -21.14
CA ASP A 88 -9.87 -5.83 -22.18
C ASP A 88 -10.02 -4.29 -22.31
N GLU A 89 -10.99 -3.64 -21.65
CA GLU A 89 -11.35 -2.23 -21.98
C GLU A 89 -10.97 -1.15 -20.95
N VAL A 90 -10.16 -1.46 -19.92
CA VAL A 90 -9.53 -0.40 -19.10
C VAL A 90 -8.13 -0.12 -19.64
N PRO A 91 -7.90 0.99 -20.36
CA PRO A 91 -6.59 1.31 -20.91
C PRO A 91 -5.56 1.41 -19.79
N SER A 92 -4.40 0.76 -19.98
CA SER A 92 -3.35 0.72 -18.97
C SER A 92 -2.87 2.13 -18.64
N LEU A 93 -2.16 2.30 -17.51
CA LEU A 93 -1.58 3.60 -17.19
C LEU A 93 -0.65 4.08 -18.32
N LEU A 94 0.03 3.16 -19.00
CA LEU A 94 0.84 3.47 -20.18
C LEU A 94 -0.01 3.98 -21.34
N ASP A 95 -1.14 3.35 -21.67
CA ASP A 95 -2.04 3.82 -22.75
C ASP A 95 -2.59 5.22 -22.46
N ARG A 96 -2.93 5.46 -21.19
CA ARG A 96 -3.42 6.75 -20.73
C ARG A 96 -2.34 7.84 -20.86
N LEU A 97 -1.12 7.56 -20.40
CA LEU A 97 0.00 8.50 -20.43
C LEU A 97 0.66 8.63 -21.80
N ALA A 98 0.39 7.68 -22.71
CA ALA A 98 0.78 7.77 -24.11
C ALA A 98 -0.18 8.62 -24.94
N THR A 99 -1.38 8.90 -24.41
CA THR A 99 -2.40 9.68 -25.11
C THR A 99 -2.41 11.13 -24.62
N GLY A 100 -1.64 11.97 -25.31
CA GLY A 100 -1.57 13.42 -25.06
C GLY A 100 -0.40 13.82 -24.18
N ASP A 101 -0.43 15.06 -23.71
CA ASP A 101 0.57 15.65 -22.83
C ASP A 101 -0.04 15.86 -21.44
N HIS A 102 0.68 15.47 -20.40
CA HIS A 102 0.20 15.49 -19.02
C HIS A 102 1.07 16.39 -18.15
N PRO A 103 0.49 17.11 -17.17
CA PRO A 103 1.28 17.94 -16.28
C PRO A 103 2.20 17.09 -15.39
N VAL A 104 3.49 17.38 -15.45
CA VAL A 104 4.54 16.68 -14.72
C VAL A 104 5.34 17.59 -13.81
N GLU A 105 5.87 17.00 -12.74
CA GLU A 105 6.80 17.63 -11.82
C GLU A 105 7.96 16.67 -11.50
N PRO A 106 9.21 17.15 -11.37
CA PRO A 106 10.30 16.30 -10.93
C PRO A 106 10.13 15.94 -9.44
N GLY A 107 10.19 14.64 -9.15
CA GLY A 107 10.13 14.05 -7.82
C GLY A 107 11.43 14.26 -7.04
N LEU A 108 11.73 15.50 -6.68
CA LEU A 108 12.96 15.85 -5.95
C LEU A 108 12.72 15.80 -4.44
N ARG A 109 13.66 15.18 -3.72
CA ARG A 109 13.69 15.09 -2.25
C ARG A 109 15.13 15.23 -1.75
N PRO A 110 15.38 15.95 -0.64
CA PRO A 110 14.42 16.71 0.15
C PRO A 110 14.05 18.07 -0.47
N GLU A 111 14.94 18.65 -1.28
CA GLU A 111 14.79 19.99 -1.84
C GLU A 111 14.32 19.95 -3.29
N ARG A 112 13.32 20.78 -3.61
CA ARG A 112 12.79 20.93 -4.97
C ARG A 112 13.45 22.16 -5.62
N THR A 113 14.67 21.98 -6.12
CA THR A 113 15.46 23.05 -6.78
C THR A 113 15.99 22.58 -8.13
N ALA A 114 16.29 23.53 -9.03
CA ALA A 114 16.91 23.22 -10.32
C ALA A 114 18.29 22.55 -10.13
N VAL A 115 19.05 22.95 -9.10
CA VAL A 115 20.31 22.29 -8.73
C VAL A 115 20.11 20.81 -8.38
N ALA A 116 19.11 20.48 -7.57
CA ALA A 116 18.80 19.08 -7.24
C ALA A 116 18.34 18.26 -8.46
N LEU A 117 17.67 18.92 -9.42
CA LEU A 117 17.30 18.29 -10.69
C LEU A 117 18.53 17.94 -11.53
N ARG A 118 19.51 18.87 -11.62
CA ARG A 118 20.79 18.62 -12.29
C ARG A 118 21.54 17.45 -11.66
N GLU A 119 21.64 17.40 -10.34
CA GLU A 119 22.30 16.28 -9.65
C GLU A 119 21.61 14.93 -9.94
N SER A 120 20.29 14.94 -10.13
CA SER A 120 19.54 13.73 -10.49
C SER A 120 19.81 13.30 -11.94
N LEU A 121 19.91 14.27 -12.87
CA LEU A 121 20.33 14.02 -14.25
C LEU A 121 21.75 13.43 -14.31
N GLU A 122 22.69 13.97 -13.53
CA GLU A 122 24.08 13.48 -13.46
C GLU A 122 24.17 12.06 -12.88
N ARG A 123 23.21 11.65 -12.06
CA ARG A 123 23.08 10.27 -11.56
C ARG A 123 22.46 9.32 -12.59
N GLY A 124 21.92 9.85 -13.69
CA GLY A 124 21.26 9.07 -14.75
C GLY A 124 19.86 8.57 -14.37
N TYR A 125 19.25 9.10 -13.31
CA TYR A 125 17.93 8.67 -12.85
C TYR A 125 17.13 9.83 -12.26
N VAL A 126 15.93 10.06 -12.79
CA VAL A 126 15.02 11.13 -12.36
C VAL A 126 13.64 10.56 -12.08
N LEU A 127 13.06 10.89 -10.92
CA LEU A 127 11.66 10.63 -10.65
C LEU A 127 10.81 11.70 -11.34
N VAL A 128 9.82 11.29 -12.12
CA VAL A 128 8.87 12.19 -12.78
C VAL A 128 7.46 11.87 -12.30
N ARG A 129 6.80 12.87 -11.70
CA ARG A 129 5.45 12.74 -11.16
C ARG A 129 4.42 13.29 -12.13
N PHE A 130 3.49 12.44 -12.57
CA PHE A 130 2.33 12.82 -13.37
C PHE A 130 1.17 13.22 -12.44
N THR A 131 0.87 14.51 -12.37
CA THR A 131 0.02 15.07 -11.28
C THR A 131 -1.48 14.83 -11.45
N GLU A 132 -1.96 14.63 -12.68
CA GLU A 132 -3.38 14.38 -13.00
C GLU A 132 -3.80 12.90 -12.90
N THR A 133 -2.88 12.02 -12.56
CA THR A 133 -3.19 10.60 -12.31
C THR A 133 -3.78 10.41 -10.91
N ARG A 134 -4.59 9.37 -10.70
CA ARG A 134 -5.29 9.12 -9.43
C ARG A 134 -4.26 8.81 -8.33
N GLY A 135 -3.94 9.78 -7.48
CA GLY A 135 -2.90 9.70 -6.45
C GLY A 135 -1.54 10.30 -6.83
N GLY A 136 -1.35 10.68 -8.10
CA GLY A 136 -0.09 11.21 -8.64
C GLY A 136 0.98 10.12 -8.76
N SER A 137 1.04 9.46 -9.91
CA SER A 137 2.02 8.44 -10.28
C SER A 137 3.41 9.05 -10.40
N GLU A 138 4.35 8.54 -9.61
CA GLU A 138 5.76 8.90 -9.67
C GLU A 138 6.52 7.78 -10.37
N LEU A 139 7.11 8.08 -11.53
CA LEU A 139 7.77 7.12 -12.41
C LEU A 139 9.27 7.37 -12.41
N GLY A 140 10.04 6.29 -12.25
CA GLY A 140 11.50 6.34 -12.35
C GLY A 140 11.96 6.32 -13.80
N VAL A 141 12.58 7.39 -14.25
CA VAL A 141 13.09 7.54 -15.61
C VAL A 141 14.61 7.39 -15.60
N THR A 142 15.12 6.39 -16.32
CA THR A 142 16.55 6.24 -16.58
C THR A 142 16.92 7.20 -17.70
N VAL A 143 17.72 8.22 -17.40
CA VAL A 143 18.00 9.34 -18.30
C VAL A 143 18.81 8.86 -19.51
N ASP A 144 18.36 9.22 -20.71
CA ASP A 144 19.12 9.08 -21.95
C ASP A 144 19.91 10.39 -22.16
N PRO A 145 21.25 10.40 -21.96
CA PRO A 145 22.04 11.62 -22.04
C PRO A 145 22.23 12.11 -23.47
N GLU A 146 22.02 11.27 -24.49
CA GLU A 146 22.11 11.67 -25.90
C GLU A 146 20.82 12.34 -26.37
N ALA A 147 19.67 11.94 -25.83
CA ALA A 147 18.36 12.48 -26.18
C ALA A 147 17.89 13.62 -25.27
N THR A 148 18.43 13.71 -24.05
CA THR A 148 18.09 14.79 -23.09
C THR A 148 18.76 16.10 -23.50
N ASP A 149 17.97 17.16 -23.68
CA ASP A 149 18.46 18.49 -24.04
C ASP A 149 18.41 19.43 -22.83
N THR A 150 19.59 19.89 -22.43
CA THR A 150 19.81 20.84 -21.33
C THR A 150 20.36 22.19 -21.81
N SER A 151 20.46 22.40 -23.13
CA SER A 151 21.12 23.59 -23.70
C SER A 151 20.42 24.91 -23.37
N ALA A 152 19.09 24.87 -23.16
CA ALA A 152 18.28 26.01 -22.77
C ALA A 152 18.08 26.15 -21.25
N ALA A 153 18.75 25.32 -20.45
CA ALA A 153 18.58 25.24 -19.01
C ALA A 153 19.76 25.90 -18.25
N ASP A 154 19.45 26.88 -17.41
CA ASP A 154 20.38 27.42 -16.42
C ASP A 154 19.96 26.93 -15.02
N PHE A 155 20.59 25.85 -14.57
CA PHE A 155 20.27 25.21 -13.29
C PHE A 155 20.76 26.00 -12.08
N ASP A 156 21.74 26.88 -12.23
CA ASP A 156 22.27 27.71 -11.14
C ASP A 156 21.39 28.95 -10.93
N ALA A 157 20.90 29.55 -12.02
CA ALA A 157 19.89 30.61 -11.96
C ALA A 157 18.46 30.08 -11.73
N GLY A 158 18.21 28.80 -11.97
CA GLY A 158 16.87 28.20 -11.94
C GLY A 158 15.96 28.74 -13.04
N THR A 159 16.49 28.94 -14.25
CA THR A 159 15.75 29.54 -15.37
C THR A 159 15.90 28.71 -16.63
N GLY A 160 14.96 28.87 -17.57
CA GLY A 160 14.98 28.14 -18.84
C GLY A 160 14.24 26.81 -18.76
N THR A 161 14.44 25.96 -19.77
CA THR A 161 13.65 24.74 -19.98
C THR A 161 14.57 23.56 -20.20
N LEU A 162 14.25 22.45 -19.54
CA LEU A 162 14.87 21.14 -19.68
C LEU A 162 13.95 20.23 -20.50
N ARG A 163 14.48 19.58 -21.53
CA ARG A 163 13.81 18.44 -22.17
C ARG A 163 14.45 17.14 -21.68
N LEU A 164 13.83 16.51 -20.70
CA LEU A 164 14.21 15.21 -20.18
C LEU A 164 13.69 14.11 -21.11
N VAL A 165 14.58 13.21 -21.53
CA VAL A 165 14.23 11.99 -22.24
C VAL A 165 14.88 10.80 -21.53
N GLY A 166 14.14 9.71 -21.38
CA GLY A 166 14.70 8.52 -20.78
C GLY A 166 13.75 7.33 -20.80
N ASP A 167 14.30 6.16 -20.51
CA ASP A 167 13.59 4.88 -20.58
C ASP A 167 13.11 4.45 -19.19
N LEU A 168 11.96 3.79 -19.16
CA LEU A 168 11.38 3.21 -17.95
C LEU A 168 10.60 1.93 -18.29
N THR A 169 10.27 1.17 -17.25
CA THR A 169 9.41 0.00 -17.36
C THR A 169 8.17 0.22 -16.48
N LEU A 170 6.98 0.10 -17.07
CA LEU A 170 5.69 0.23 -16.39
C LEU A 170 4.86 -1.01 -16.68
N ASP A 171 4.40 -1.72 -15.64
CA ASP A 171 3.60 -2.95 -15.78
C ASP A 171 4.23 -4.00 -16.74
N PHE A 172 5.56 -4.16 -16.67
CA PHE A 172 6.39 -5.01 -17.55
C PHE A 172 6.52 -4.54 -19.00
N GLU A 173 5.95 -3.39 -19.35
CA GLU A 173 6.07 -2.77 -20.66
C GLU A 173 7.20 -1.74 -20.67
N SER A 174 8.07 -1.80 -21.68
CA SER A 174 9.10 -0.77 -21.88
C SER A 174 8.48 0.48 -22.50
N ALA A 175 8.83 1.63 -21.94
CA ALA A 175 8.37 2.92 -22.42
C ALA A 175 9.50 3.95 -22.35
N ARG A 176 9.39 4.98 -23.19
CA ARG A 176 10.24 6.15 -23.18
C ARG A 176 9.44 7.36 -22.72
N CYS A 177 9.93 8.03 -21.68
CA CYS A 177 9.37 9.26 -21.17
C CYS A 177 9.99 10.45 -21.88
N HIS A 178 9.14 11.38 -22.31
CA HIS A 178 9.53 12.71 -22.75
C HIS A 178 8.89 13.72 -21.81
N ALA A 179 9.68 14.60 -21.21
CA ALA A 179 9.17 15.64 -20.32
C ALA A 179 9.88 16.97 -20.57
N ASP A 180 9.12 18.01 -20.90
CA ASP A 180 9.60 19.39 -20.98
C ASP A 180 9.28 20.10 -19.65
N ILE A 181 10.30 20.50 -18.90
CA ILE A 181 10.21 21.06 -17.54
C ILE A 181 10.77 22.49 -17.53
N ASP A 182 9.98 23.43 -17.04
CA ASP A 182 10.42 24.80 -16.75
C ASP A 182 11.17 24.84 -15.41
N LEU A 183 12.40 25.35 -15.41
CA LEU A 183 13.25 25.34 -14.22
C LEU A 183 12.85 26.37 -13.15
N ALA A 184 12.13 27.42 -13.54
CA ALA A 184 11.70 28.46 -12.60
C ALA A 184 10.53 27.98 -11.73
N THR A 185 9.65 27.17 -12.32
CA THR A 185 8.45 26.63 -11.68
C THR A 185 8.59 25.18 -11.23
N LEU A 186 9.56 24.43 -11.79
CA LEU A 186 9.68 22.98 -11.68
C LEU A 186 8.39 22.25 -12.06
N GLN A 187 7.70 22.78 -13.07
CA GLN A 187 6.50 22.20 -13.66
C GLN A 187 6.72 22.05 -15.15
N GLY A 188 6.01 21.10 -15.74
CA GLY A 188 6.21 20.75 -17.12
C GLY A 188 5.06 19.95 -17.69
N HIS A 189 5.24 19.52 -18.93
CA HIS A 189 4.38 18.52 -19.54
C HIS A 189 5.22 17.32 -19.95
N GLY A 190 4.67 16.13 -19.80
CA GLY A 190 5.31 14.91 -20.20
C GLY A 190 4.33 13.91 -20.75
N ARG A 191 4.88 12.97 -21.51
CA ARG A 191 4.15 11.88 -22.17
C ARG A 191 5.03 10.64 -22.24
N LEU A 192 4.39 9.50 -22.36
CA LEU A 192 5.07 8.23 -22.56
C LEU A 192 4.94 7.75 -24.00
N GLU A 193 5.96 7.08 -24.50
CA GLU A 193 5.94 6.39 -25.78
C GLU A 193 6.24 4.91 -25.54
N ARG A 194 5.38 4.02 -26.03
CA ARG A 194 5.61 2.57 -25.95
C ARG A 194 6.85 2.23 -26.77
N THR A 195 7.85 1.60 -26.15
CA THR A 195 9.07 1.18 -26.84
C THR A 195 9.17 -0.33 -26.89
N ALA A 196 9.83 -0.85 -27.92
CA ALA A 196 10.20 -2.26 -27.94
C ALA A 196 11.12 -2.54 -26.73
N PRO A 197 11.00 -3.72 -26.10
CA PRO A 197 11.88 -4.08 -25.00
C PRO A 197 13.35 -3.99 -25.44
N VAL A 198 14.15 -3.27 -24.65
CA VAL A 198 15.60 -3.13 -24.88
C VAL A 198 16.22 -4.53 -24.91
N GLY A 199 16.61 -5.01 -26.11
CA GLY A 199 17.33 -6.27 -26.28
C GLY A 199 16.78 -7.30 -27.28
N GLN A 200 15.71 -7.03 -28.04
CA GLN A 200 15.36 -7.90 -29.18
C GLN A 200 16.17 -7.51 -30.43
N PRO A 201 17.00 -8.41 -30.99
CA PRO A 201 17.60 -8.18 -32.30
C PRO A 201 16.52 -8.16 -33.38
N LEU A 202 16.64 -7.21 -34.31
CA LEU A 202 15.92 -7.24 -35.59
C LEU A 202 16.19 -8.61 -36.23
N THR A 203 15.14 -9.43 -36.38
CA THR A 203 15.19 -10.68 -37.16
C THR A 203 14.73 -10.42 -38.58
#